data_AF-A0A1Q7J8Z8-F1
#
_entry.id   AF-A0A1Q7J8Z8-F1
#
_cell.length_a   1.000
_cell.length_b   1.000
_cell.length_c   1.000
_cell.angle_alpha   90.00
_cell.angle_beta   90.00
_cell.angle_gamma   90.00
#
_symmetry.space_group_name_H-M   'P 1'
#
loop_
_entity.id
_entity.type
_entity.pdbx_description
1 polymer ?
#
loop_
_entity_poly.entity_id
_entity_poly.type
_entity_poly.pdbx_seq_one_letter_code
_entity_poly.pdbx_strand_id
1 'polypeptide(L)'
;MGATAAGVGIGGTTGVSNSGVGTAPAGSTNITGVVGRMTAARANLAARVQARFGESLDPSRGDISGSQAGPGQVLSFTERAALLAARAAVEAARLAAVAADAAHRIGERQAAGGRSSLPFEVASEIADAAMDAARAAADAAREAERAAEEASRVANASTPDADALARREAIRARDAAERAWEAAEEAGDRPAELASTSSHKATSVGFFATFRRSMQAETSFTRGKALLEERKYKEARERLREATALYPDHDQARALLAWSQYFLGDFGGAIITFKSALRRQPTWEGLYDGLGWSRFRLGRNHLAIAAFRPALDRNPQYVDALNGLGSAFFELGQYDVALPALEKALQGSQPLIASEPSEAAALRAKVAWSLYHLGRYREALATFIRASLAAPDSDQLQVGMGWCYIQLGQKAEARAAFQRALQLGPGNEAALEGLRRAKS
;
A
#
# COMPACT_ATOMS: atom_id res chain seq x y z
N MET A 1 -65.82 -20.63 24.78
CA MET A 1 -66.30 -20.13 26.09
C MET A 1 -65.12 -20.26 27.04
N GLY A 2 -64.57 -19.20 27.65
CA GLY A 2 -65.18 -18.40 28.73
C GLY A 2 -64.74 -19.00 30.08
N ALA A 3 -64.31 -18.27 31.11
CA ALA A 3 -64.23 -16.81 31.32
C ALA A 3 -63.38 -16.47 32.58
N THR A 4 -63.06 -15.16 32.81
CA THR A 4 -62.89 -14.47 34.15
C THR A 4 -61.79 -14.96 35.13
N ALA A 5 -61.26 -14.24 36.14
CA ALA A 5 -61.23 -12.85 36.68
C ALA A 5 -60.25 -12.84 37.91
N ALA A 6 -59.82 -11.75 38.61
CA ALA A 6 -59.62 -10.30 38.39
C ALA A 6 -58.87 -9.70 39.63
N GLY A 7 -58.36 -8.45 39.57
CA GLY A 7 -57.76 -7.69 40.70
C GLY A 7 -56.37 -7.09 40.40
N VAL A 8 -55.99 -5.80 40.44
CA VAL A 8 -56.49 -4.49 40.97
C VAL A 8 -55.68 -3.95 42.18
N GLY A 9 -55.20 -2.68 42.07
CA GLY A 9 -54.53 -1.87 43.12
C GLY A 9 -53.22 -1.24 42.60
N ILE A 10 -53.11 -0.02 42.03
CA ILE A 10 -53.50 1.38 42.40
C ILE A 10 -52.48 2.09 43.33
N GLY A 11 -51.96 3.24 42.84
CA GLY A 11 -51.17 4.25 43.57
C GLY A 11 -49.71 4.38 43.10
N GLY A 12 -49.14 5.55 42.76
CA GLY A 12 -49.68 6.92 42.67
C GLY A 12 -48.64 7.89 42.08
N THR A 13 -49.11 8.98 41.46
CA THR A 13 -48.40 10.14 40.87
C THR A 13 -47.21 10.70 41.69
N THR A 14 -46.17 11.36 41.17
CA THR A 14 -46.13 12.55 40.26
C THR A 14 -44.74 12.76 39.60
N GLY A 15 -44.64 13.39 38.41
CA GLY A 15 -43.37 13.97 37.92
C GLY A 15 -43.23 14.20 36.41
N VAL A 16 -43.79 15.30 35.88
CA VAL A 16 -43.57 15.80 34.50
C VAL A 16 -42.21 16.56 34.48
N SER A 17 -41.30 16.41 33.50
CA SER A 17 -41.34 17.18 32.23
C SER A 17 -40.30 16.73 31.17
N ASN A 18 -40.84 16.34 30.01
CA ASN A 18 -40.50 16.77 28.63
C ASN A 18 -39.09 16.62 27.98
N SER A 19 -39.14 15.96 26.81
CA SER A 19 -38.44 16.23 25.54
C SER A 19 -36.91 16.35 25.46
N GLY A 20 -36.29 15.38 24.78
CA GLY A 20 -34.90 15.44 24.33
C GLY A 20 -34.48 14.30 23.38
N VAL A 21 -35.37 13.83 22.49
CA VAL A 21 -35.06 12.73 21.55
C VAL A 21 -34.14 13.24 20.43
N GLY A 22 -32.85 13.29 20.70
CA GLY A 22 -31.81 13.42 19.69
C GLY A 22 -31.48 12.05 19.09
N THR A 23 -31.97 11.76 17.89
CA THR A 23 -31.58 10.57 17.13
C THR A 23 -30.12 10.69 16.69
N ALA A 24 -29.20 10.10 17.46
CA ALA A 24 -27.81 9.97 17.06
C ALA A 24 -27.70 9.05 15.81
N PRO A 25 -26.83 9.35 14.84
CA PRO A 25 -26.64 8.50 13.68
C PRO A 25 -26.04 7.15 14.09
N ALA A 26 -26.64 6.06 13.60
CA ALA A 26 -26.40 4.68 14.06
C ALA A 26 -25.04 4.05 13.69
N GLY A 27 -23.99 4.87 13.50
CA GLY A 27 -22.65 4.43 13.08
C GLY A 27 -21.53 4.63 14.10
N SER A 28 -21.65 5.55 15.06
CA SER A 28 -20.55 5.90 15.99
C SER A 28 -20.41 4.95 17.18
N THR A 29 -21.51 4.35 17.64
CA THR A 29 -21.58 3.63 18.93
C THR A 29 -20.84 2.29 18.97
N ASN A 30 -20.41 1.75 17.83
CA ASN A 30 -19.78 0.43 17.77
C ASN A 30 -18.24 0.47 17.71
N ILE A 31 -17.61 1.59 17.30
CA ILE A 31 -16.15 1.66 17.19
C ILE A 31 -15.49 1.65 18.57
N THR A 32 -15.94 2.49 19.50
CA THR A 32 -15.42 2.54 20.87
C THR A 32 -15.65 1.22 21.62
N GLY A 33 -16.80 0.58 21.41
CA GLY A 33 -17.12 -0.74 21.95
C GLY A 33 -16.37 -1.90 21.28
N VAL A 34 -15.82 -1.71 20.08
CA VAL A 34 -14.90 -2.65 19.42
C VAL A 34 -13.48 -2.42 19.92
N VAL A 35 -12.99 -1.17 20.03
CA VAL A 35 -11.68 -0.85 20.61
C VAL A 35 -11.55 -1.37 22.04
N GLY A 36 -12.58 -1.20 22.88
CA GLY A 36 -12.61 -1.75 24.25
C GLY A 36 -12.65 -3.28 24.32
N ARG A 37 -13.28 -3.95 23.34
CA ARG A 37 -13.25 -5.41 23.24
C ARG A 37 -11.92 -5.93 22.68
N MET A 38 -11.29 -5.20 21.77
CA MET A 38 -9.97 -5.52 21.21
C MET A 38 -8.84 -5.30 22.22
N THR A 39 -8.93 -4.33 23.14
CA THR A 39 -7.96 -4.23 24.26
C THR A 39 -8.13 -5.36 25.26
N ALA A 40 -9.36 -5.80 25.56
CA ALA A 40 -9.60 -6.98 26.39
C ALA A 40 -9.14 -8.29 25.72
N ALA A 41 -9.35 -8.44 24.41
CA ALA A 41 -8.86 -9.59 23.64
C ALA A 41 -7.33 -9.60 23.55
N ARG A 42 -6.69 -8.44 23.28
CA ARG A 42 -5.24 -8.25 23.33
C ARG A 42 -4.66 -8.60 24.69
N ALA A 43 -5.30 -8.20 25.79
CA ALA A 43 -4.87 -8.57 27.14
C ALA A 43 -4.99 -10.08 27.38
N ASN A 44 -6.09 -10.72 26.99
CA ASN A 44 -6.29 -12.16 27.12
C ASN A 44 -5.32 -12.98 26.25
N LEU A 45 -5.07 -12.57 25.01
CA LEU A 45 -4.15 -13.28 24.11
C LEU A 45 -2.70 -13.11 24.57
N ALA A 46 -2.29 -11.89 24.93
CA ALA A 46 -0.95 -11.64 25.49
C ALA A 46 -0.74 -12.42 26.80
N ALA A 47 -1.72 -12.41 27.72
CA ALA A 47 -1.66 -13.18 28.96
C ALA A 47 -1.60 -14.70 28.70
N ARG A 48 -2.34 -15.23 27.72
CA ARG A 48 -2.30 -16.66 27.35
C ARG A 48 -0.97 -17.06 26.69
N VAL A 49 -0.36 -16.18 25.89
CA VAL A 49 0.97 -16.40 25.31
C VAL A 49 2.04 -16.33 26.40
N GLN A 50 2.00 -15.32 27.27
CA GLN A 50 2.98 -15.13 28.34
C GLN A 50 2.89 -16.21 29.42
N ALA A 51 1.68 -16.67 29.78
CA ALA A 51 1.46 -17.78 30.70
C ALA A 51 1.89 -19.15 30.15
N ARG A 52 2.01 -19.33 28.83
CA ARG A 52 2.40 -20.60 28.20
C ARG A 52 3.85 -20.64 27.73
N PHE A 53 4.42 -19.50 27.33
CA PHE A 53 5.75 -19.45 26.69
C PHE A 53 6.77 -18.56 27.43
N GLY A 54 6.38 -17.87 28.51
CA GLY A 54 7.30 -17.15 29.40
C GLY A 54 7.96 -15.88 28.86
N GLU A 55 7.79 -15.55 27.58
CA GLU A 55 8.34 -14.31 27.00
C GLU A 55 7.57 -13.05 27.43
N SER A 56 8.32 -11.99 27.74
CA SER A 56 7.79 -10.63 27.90
C SER A 56 7.58 -9.98 26.54
N LEU A 57 6.33 -9.64 26.21
CA LEU A 57 5.96 -8.92 24.98
C LEU A 57 6.25 -7.40 25.09
N ASP A 58 7.52 -7.04 25.30
CA ASP A 58 7.98 -5.65 25.23
C ASP A 58 8.29 -5.25 23.77
N PRO A 59 7.52 -4.33 23.16
CA PRO A 59 7.67 -3.96 21.76
C PRO A 59 8.86 -3.04 21.47
N SER A 60 9.68 -2.68 22.48
CA SER A 60 10.86 -1.82 22.30
C SER A 60 12.08 -2.50 21.67
N ARG A 61 12.09 -3.84 21.58
CA ARG A 61 13.16 -4.62 20.92
C ARG A 61 12.77 -5.06 19.52
N GLY A 62 13.07 -4.21 18.54
CA GLY A 62 12.82 -4.46 17.12
C GLY A 62 13.81 -5.43 16.45
N ASP A 63 14.11 -6.58 17.07
CA ASP A 63 14.90 -7.64 16.43
C ASP A 63 13.99 -8.80 16.01
N ILE A 64 13.93 -9.06 14.71
CA ILE A 64 13.15 -10.14 14.08
C ILE A 64 14.08 -11.30 13.69
N SER A 65 15.33 -11.27 14.15
CA SER A 65 16.35 -12.29 13.90
C SER A 65 16.88 -12.87 15.21
N GLY A 66 17.13 -14.18 15.22
CA GLY A 66 17.81 -14.83 16.34
C GLY A 66 16.89 -15.34 17.47
N SER A 67 17.03 -16.63 17.75
CA SER A 67 16.51 -17.30 18.93
C SER A 67 17.01 -16.68 20.25
N GLN A 68 16.17 -16.61 21.27
CA GLN A 68 16.39 -17.34 22.55
C GLN A 68 15.05 -17.63 23.23
N ALA A 69 14.53 -18.86 23.05
CA ALA A 69 13.59 -19.42 24.00
C ALA A 69 14.33 -19.69 25.33
N GLY A 70 13.64 -19.54 26.47
CA GLY A 70 14.22 -19.86 27.77
C GLY A 70 14.71 -21.32 27.89
N PRO A 71 15.61 -21.61 28.84
CA PRO A 71 16.31 -22.89 28.88
C PRO A 71 15.35 -24.07 29.10
N GLY A 72 15.23 -24.94 28.08
CA GLY A 72 14.73 -26.31 28.26
C GLY A 72 13.71 -26.85 27.25
N GLN A 73 13.06 -26.02 26.43
CA GLN A 73 12.03 -26.50 25.49
C GLN A 73 12.27 -26.01 24.05
N VAL A 74 12.61 -26.95 23.17
CA VAL A 74 12.65 -26.73 21.72
C VAL A 74 11.21 -26.78 21.20
N LEU A 75 10.63 -25.60 20.92
CA LEU A 75 9.28 -25.50 20.35
C LEU A 75 9.18 -26.34 19.06
N SER A 76 8.10 -27.10 18.94
CA SER A 76 7.74 -27.81 17.71
C SER A 76 7.51 -26.84 16.55
N PHE A 77 7.37 -27.38 15.33
CA PHE A 77 7.13 -26.54 14.17
C PHE A 77 5.73 -25.86 14.24
N THR A 78 4.69 -26.62 14.60
CA THR A 78 3.32 -26.10 14.85
C THR A 78 3.29 -24.98 15.88
N GLU A 79 3.97 -25.13 17.02
CA GLU A 79 4.01 -24.12 18.07
C GLU A 79 4.68 -22.82 17.60
N ARG A 80 5.75 -22.91 16.80
CA ARG A 80 6.39 -21.74 16.18
C ARG A 80 5.46 -21.03 15.18
N ALA A 81 4.72 -21.79 14.37
CA ALA A 81 3.73 -21.22 13.45
C ALA A 81 2.58 -20.53 14.21
N ALA A 82 2.07 -21.12 15.28
CA ALA A 82 1.04 -20.52 16.14
C ALA A 82 1.54 -19.24 16.84
N LEU A 83 2.79 -19.20 17.30
CA LEU A 83 3.39 -18.01 17.90
C LEU A 83 3.52 -16.86 16.87
N LEU A 84 3.94 -17.15 15.64
CA LEU A 84 3.99 -16.16 14.56
C LEU A 84 2.60 -15.61 14.22
N ALA A 85 1.58 -16.48 14.15
CA ALA A 85 0.21 -16.09 13.92
C ALA A 85 -0.31 -15.14 15.02
N ALA A 86 -0.04 -15.47 16.28
CA ALA A 86 -0.43 -14.64 17.43
C ALA A 86 0.27 -13.26 17.42
N ARG A 87 1.57 -13.19 17.08
CA ARG A 87 2.29 -11.92 16.93
C ARG A 87 1.69 -11.05 15.81
N ALA A 88 1.34 -11.65 14.67
CA ALA A 88 0.67 -10.96 13.57
C ALA A 88 -0.70 -10.39 13.98
N ALA A 89 -1.52 -11.17 14.71
CA ALA A 89 -2.83 -10.71 15.21
C ALA A 89 -2.72 -9.52 16.18
N VAL A 90 -1.72 -9.52 17.07
CA VAL A 90 -1.49 -8.41 18.01
C VAL A 90 -1.11 -7.12 17.28
N GLU A 91 -0.24 -7.19 16.27
CA GLU A 91 0.13 -6.00 15.49
C GLU A 91 -1.04 -5.53 14.61
N ALA A 92 -1.80 -6.44 14.00
CA ALA A 92 -3.02 -6.10 13.26
C ALA A 92 -4.03 -5.31 14.12
N ALA A 93 -4.25 -5.74 15.37
CA ALA A 93 -5.13 -5.05 16.32
C ALA A 93 -4.59 -3.67 16.74
N ARG A 94 -3.26 -3.50 16.86
CA ARG A 94 -2.63 -2.20 17.10
C ARG A 94 -2.85 -1.25 15.92
N LEU A 95 -2.67 -1.74 14.69
CA LEU A 95 -2.83 -0.98 13.45
C LEU A 95 -4.28 -0.53 13.26
N ALA A 96 -5.26 -1.42 13.52
CA ALA A 96 -6.68 -1.05 13.54
C ALA A 96 -7.01 0.07 14.53
N ALA A 97 -6.38 0.09 15.71
CA ALA A 97 -6.55 1.17 16.68
C ALA A 97 -5.94 2.49 16.20
N VAL A 98 -4.76 2.47 15.57
CA VAL A 98 -4.14 3.65 14.94
C VAL A 98 -5.03 4.20 13.81
N ALA A 99 -5.59 3.32 12.98
CA ALA A 99 -6.49 3.68 11.89
C ALA A 99 -7.77 4.37 12.42
N ALA A 100 -8.39 3.80 13.45
CA ALA A 100 -9.59 4.35 14.08
C ALA A 100 -9.34 5.74 14.72
N ASP A 101 -8.20 5.92 15.40
CA ASP A 101 -7.77 7.19 15.98
C ASP A 101 -7.45 8.25 14.90
N ALA A 102 -6.84 7.86 13.79
CA ALA A 102 -6.63 8.74 12.64
C ALA A 102 -7.96 9.18 11.99
N ALA A 103 -8.86 8.24 11.70
CA ALA A 103 -10.19 8.53 11.16
C ALA A 103 -11.04 9.40 12.11
N HIS A 104 -10.98 9.15 13.42
CA HIS A 104 -11.69 9.95 14.42
C HIS A 104 -11.19 11.40 14.42
N ARG A 105 -9.87 11.63 14.44
CA ARG A 105 -9.28 12.98 14.34
C ARG A 105 -9.54 13.68 13.00
N ILE A 106 -9.84 12.95 11.94
CA ILE A 106 -10.29 13.54 10.66
C ILE A 106 -11.75 14.01 10.80
N GLY A 107 -12.64 13.16 11.32
CA GLY A 107 -14.04 13.50 11.57
C GLY A 107 -14.24 14.66 12.57
N GLU A 108 -13.49 14.68 13.69
CA GLU A 108 -13.57 15.79 14.66
C GLU A 108 -13.17 17.13 14.05
N ARG A 109 -12.14 17.15 13.17
CA ARG A 109 -11.72 18.38 12.48
C ARG A 109 -12.74 18.88 11.46
N GLN A 110 -13.55 18.00 10.88
CA GLN A 110 -14.70 18.42 10.08
C GLN A 110 -15.81 19.01 10.94
N ALA A 111 -16.17 18.32 12.03
CA ALA A 111 -17.24 18.75 12.93
C ALA A 111 -16.92 20.10 13.62
N ALA A 112 -15.66 20.34 13.99
CA ALA A 112 -15.17 21.62 14.50
C ALA A 112 -14.90 22.66 13.38
N GLY A 113 -15.01 22.26 12.12
CA GLY A 113 -14.44 22.91 10.94
C GLY A 113 -15.24 24.06 10.34
N GLY A 114 -15.71 25.02 11.14
CA GLY A 114 -16.37 26.25 10.64
C GLY A 114 -15.48 27.19 9.80
N ARG A 115 -14.21 26.82 9.58
CA ARG A 115 -13.20 27.55 8.79
C ARG A 115 -12.18 26.63 8.09
N SER A 116 -12.61 25.47 7.57
CA SER A 116 -11.73 24.69 6.69
C SER A 116 -11.62 25.34 5.30
N SER A 117 -10.43 25.31 4.68
CA SER A 117 -10.21 25.74 3.29
C SER A 117 -10.59 24.67 2.26
N LEU A 118 -11.14 23.55 2.72
CA LEU A 118 -11.58 22.41 1.91
C LEU A 118 -13.10 22.50 1.68
N PRO A 119 -13.61 22.28 0.45
CA PRO A 119 -15.03 22.17 0.22
C PRO A 119 -15.61 20.92 0.91
N PHE A 120 -16.84 21.03 1.42
CA PHE A 120 -17.48 20.02 2.29
C PHE A 120 -17.54 18.60 1.68
N GLU A 121 -17.80 18.48 0.38
CA GLU A 121 -17.85 17.18 -0.32
C GLU A 121 -16.49 16.49 -0.31
N VAL A 122 -15.42 17.22 -0.66
CA VAL A 122 -14.04 16.70 -0.65
C VAL A 122 -13.57 16.40 0.77
N ALA A 123 -14.00 17.17 1.76
CA ALA A 123 -13.80 16.82 3.15
C ALA A 123 -14.49 15.47 3.45
N SER A 124 -15.79 15.32 3.16
CA SER A 124 -16.55 14.08 3.39
C SER A 124 -15.83 12.88 2.78
N GLU A 125 -15.42 12.95 1.50
CA GLU A 125 -14.70 11.86 0.82
C GLU A 125 -13.42 11.43 1.56
N ILE A 126 -12.69 12.36 2.18
CA ILE A 126 -11.48 12.06 2.98
C ILE A 126 -11.86 11.37 4.30
N ALA A 127 -12.92 11.81 4.98
CA ALA A 127 -13.39 11.14 6.20
C ALA A 127 -13.99 9.77 5.92
N ASP A 128 -14.79 9.65 4.86
CA ASP A 128 -15.38 8.39 4.41
C ASP A 128 -14.27 7.39 4.02
N ALA A 129 -13.25 7.83 3.27
CA ALA A 129 -12.07 7.02 2.96
C ALA A 129 -11.30 6.59 4.22
N ALA A 130 -11.06 7.51 5.17
CA ALA A 130 -10.38 7.19 6.43
C ALA A 130 -11.20 6.24 7.32
N MET A 131 -12.53 6.38 7.35
CA MET A 131 -13.43 5.47 8.07
C MET A 131 -13.49 4.09 7.41
N ASP A 132 -13.53 4.01 6.09
CA ASP A 132 -13.48 2.74 5.36
C ASP A 132 -12.13 2.04 5.51
N ALA A 133 -11.02 2.80 5.53
CA ALA A 133 -9.71 2.29 5.87
C ALA A 133 -9.68 1.78 7.33
N ALA A 134 -10.20 2.53 8.30
CA ALA A 134 -10.31 2.06 9.70
C ALA A 134 -11.19 0.80 9.85
N ARG A 135 -12.28 0.68 9.07
CA ARG A 135 -13.11 -0.54 9.01
C ARG A 135 -12.33 -1.71 8.43
N ALA A 136 -11.66 -1.52 7.30
CA ALA A 136 -10.84 -2.54 6.66
C ALA A 136 -9.71 -3.02 7.58
N ALA A 137 -9.06 -2.11 8.32
CA ALA A 137 -8.06 -2.46 9.33
C ALA A 137 -8.66 -3.31 10.46
N ALA A 138 -9.85 -2.96 10.94
CA ALA A 138 -10.55 -3.73 11.98
C ALA A 138 -11.03 -5.12 11.50
N ASP A 139 -11.47 -5.26 10.24
CA ASP A 139 -11.83 -6.54 9.64
C ASP A 139 -10.60 -7.43 9.42
N ALA A 140 -9.50 -6.85 8.93
CA ALA A 140 -8.23 -7.55 8.77
C ALA A 140 -7.67 -8.02 10.13
N ALA A 141 -7.75 -7.19 11.18
CA ALA A 141 -7.39 -7.59 12.55
C ALA A 141 -8.25 -8.75 13.09
N ARG A 142 -9.58 -8.71 12.86
CA ARG A 142 -10.48 -9.83 13.20
C ARG A 142 -10.13 -11.12 12.48
N GLU A 143 -9.68 -11.04 11.23
CA GLU A 143 -9.24 -12.23 10.49
C GLU A 143 -7.90 -12.78 11.01
N ALA A 144 -6.94 -11.91 11.32
CA ALA A 144 -5.66 -12.30 11.90
C ALA A 144 -5.85 -13.02 13.25
N GLU A 145 -6.76 -12.51 14.09
CA GLU A 145 -7.14 -13.14 15.36
C GLU A 145 -7.71 -14.55 15.17
N ARG A 146 -8.68 -14.74 14.25
CA ARG A 146 -9.26 -16.06 13.96
C ARG A 146 -8.21 -17.06 13.45
N ALA A 147 -7.31 -16.60 12.58
CA ALA A 147 -6.23 -17.45 12.06
C ALA A 147 -5.23 -17.83 13.16
N ALA A 148 -4.91 -16.91 14.08
CA ALA A 148 -4.09 -17.21 15.25
C ALA A 148 -4.75 -18.20 16.23
N GLU A 149 -6.06 -18.07 16.48
CA GLU A 149 -6.80 -19.05 17.27
C GLU A 149 -6.75 -20.45 16.64
N GLU A 150 -6.97 -20.56 15.34
CA GLU A 150 -6.99 -21.84 14.63
C GLU A 150 -5.60 -22.47 14.60
N ALA A 151 -4.54 -21.70 14.30
CA ALA A 151 -3.16 -22.16 14.40
C ALA A 151 -2.83 -22.67 15.83
N SER A 152 -3.35 -22.01 16.87
CA SER A 152 -3.20 -22.45 18.26
C SER A 152 -3.98 -23.74 18.56
N ARG A 153 -5.21 -23.90 18.06
CA ARG A 153 -5.97 -25.17 18.18
C ARG A 153 -5.21 -26.32 17.55
N VAL A 154 -4.70 -26.11 16.34
CA VAL A 154 -3.96 -27.11 15.57
C VAL A 154 -2.64 -27.49 16.26
N ALA A 155 -1.90 -26.53 16.83
CA ALA A 155 -0.71 -26.82 17.62
C ALA A 155 -0.99 -27.61 18.92
N ASN A 156 -2.23 -27.60 19.43
CA ASN A 156 -2.67 -28.42 20.56
C ASN A 156 -3.28 -29.77 20.14
N ALA A 157 -3.64 -29.94 18.88
CA ALA A 157 -4.24 -31.16 18.36
C ALA A 157 -3.16 -32.04 17.71
N SER A 158 -2.95 -33.24 18.25
CA SER A 158 -1.99 -34.22 17.73
C SER A 158 -2.48 -34.87 16.43
N THR A 159 -2.70 -34.07 15.39
CA THR A 159 -3.19 -34.52 14.07
C THR A 159 -2.03 -34.69 13.07
N PRO A 160 -2.13 -35.65 12.11
CA PRO A 160 -1.06 -35.89 11.14
C PRO A 160 -0.72 -34.67 10.26
N ASP A 161 -1.72 -33.86 9.92
CA ASP A 161 -1.58 -32.69 9.04
C ASP A 161 -1.35 -31.37 9.80
N ALA A 162 -1.08 -31.43 11.12
CA ALA A 162 -0.99 -30.25 11.99
C ALA A 162 0.03 -29.22 11.48
N ASP A 163 1.20 -29.66 10.99
CA ASP A 163 2.23 -28.78 10.45
C ASP A 163 1.75 -28.00 9.20
N ALA A 164 1.05 -28.65 8.28
CA ALA A 164 0.58 -28.02 7.05
C ALA A 164 -0.52 -27.00 7.33
N LEU A 165 -1.46 -27.35 8.21
CA LEU A 165 -2.57 -26.48 8.60
C LEU A 165 -2.09 -25.30 9.46
N ALA A 166 -1.15 -25.51 10.39
CA ALA A 166 -0.53 -24.43 11.17
C ALA A 166 0.26 -23.44 10.29
N ARG A 167 0.98 -23.92 9.24
CA ARG A 167 1.61 -23.03 8.24
C ARG A 167 0.58 -22.17 7.52
N ARG A 168 -0.51 -22.78 7.05
CA ARG A 168 -1.57 -22.09 6.31
C ARG A 168 -2.19 -20.96 7.15
N GLU A 169 -2.58 -21.25 8.38
CA GLU A 169 -3.20 -20.22 9.23
C GLU A 169 -2.17 -19.18 9.72
N ALA A 170 -0.89 -19.52 9.89
CA ALA A 170 0.15 -18.53 10.16
C ALA A 170 0.39 -17.56 8.98
N ILE A 171 0.38 -18.07 7.74
CA ILE A 171 0.42 -17.22 6.54
C ILE A 171 -0.82 -16.34 6.49
N ARG A 172 -2.01 -16.90 6.69
CA ARG A 172 -3.26 -16.14 6.71
C ARG A 172 -3.27 -15.03 7.76
N ALA A 173 -2.76 -15.30 8.97
CA ALA A 173 -2.64 -14.31 10.03
C ALA A 173 -1.69 -13.16 9.65
N ARG A 174 -0.57 -13.47 9.00
CA ARG A 174 0.37 -12.47 8.48
C ARG A 174 -0.25 -11.64 7.35
N ASP A 175 -0.84 -12.28 6.35
CA ASP A 175 -1.49 -11.60 5.21
C ASP A 175 -2.70 -10.75 5.65
N ALA A 176 -3.31 -11.08 6.80
CA ALA A 176 -4.31 -10.27 7.47
C ALA A 176 -3.70 -9.10 8.26
N ALA A 177 -2.55 -9.28 8.92
CA ALA A 177 -1.81 -8.19 9.55
C ALA A 177 -1.25 -7.17 8.54
N GLU A 178 -0.78 -7.65 7.38
CA GLU A 178 -0.37 -6.80 6.25
C GLU A 178 -1.55 -5.95 5.75
N ARG A 179 -2.74 -6.55 5.55
CA ARG A 179 -3.97 -5.79 5.23
C ARG A 179 -4.36 -4.77 6.30
N ALA A 180 -4.20 -5.09 7.58
CA ALA A 180 -4.43 -4.14 8.66
C ALA A 180 -3.42 -2.99 8.64
N TRP A 181 -2.17 -3.26 8.23
CA TRP A 181 -1.13 -2.27 8.05
C TRP A 181 -1.42 -1.33 6.87
N GLU A 182 -1.79 -1.87 5.69
CA GLU A 182 -2.14 -1.03 4.52
C GLU A 182 -3.25 -0.03 4.88
N ALA A 183 -4.27 -0.53 5.58
CA ALA A 183 -5.45 0.23 5.94
C ALA A 183 -5.20 1.21 7.10
N ALA A 184 -4.19 0.97 7.94
CA ALA A 184 -3.76 1.90 8.98
C ALA A 184 -2.88 3.04 8.43
N GLU A 185 -2.00 2.76 7.47
CA GLU A 185 -1.32 3.82 6.72
C GLU A 185 -2.33 4.70 5.97
N GLU A 186 -3.28 4.10 5.26
CA GLU A 186 -4.28 4.83 4.47
C GLU A 186 -5.18 5.72 5.34
N ALA A 187 -5.56 5.28 6.54
CA ALA A 187 -6.30 6.12 7.49
C ALA A 187 -5.44 7.27 8.06
N GLY A 188 -4.12 7.14 8.06
CA GLY A 188 -3.16 8.16 8.49
C GLY A 188 -2.79 9.17 7.39
N ASP A 189 -2.94 8.81 6.12
CA ASP A 189 -2.58 9.65 4.99
C ASP A 189 -3.46 10.91 4.90
N ARG A 190 -2.81 12.07 4.98
CA ARG A 190 -3.43 13.35 4.62
C ARG A 190 -3.15 13.62 3.14
N PRO A 191 -4.17 13.77 2.26
CA PRO A 191 -3.95 14.37 0.95
C PRO A 191 -3.49 15.82 1.14
N ALA A 192 -2.26 16.11 0.76
CA ALA A 192 -1.60 17.39 1.09
C ALA A 192 -2.17 18.59 0.31
N GLU A 193 -2.78 18.39 -0.86
CA GLU A 193 -3.21 19.47 -1.77
C GLU A 193 -4.66 19.35 -2.31
N LEU A 194 -5.62 18.91 -1.49
CA LEU A 194 -7.03 19.11 -1.84
C LEU A 194 -7.55 20.53 -1.52
N ALA A 195 -6.77 21.33 -0.78
CA ALA A 195 -7.10 22.65 -0.21
C ALA A 195 -7.09 23.84 -1.21
N SER A 196 -7.71 23.66 -2.38
CA SER A 196 -8.18 24.79 -3.20
C SER A 196 -9.31 24.33 -4.11
N THR A 197 -10.57 24.49 -3.71
CA THR A 197 -11.71 24.56 -4.65
C THR A 197 -12.94 25.16 -3.99
N SER A 198 -13.66 25.97 -4.74
CA SER A 198 -14.82 26.75 -4.28
C SER A 198 -16.11 25.94 -4.21
N SER A 199 -16.97 26.31 -3.26
CA SER A 199 -18.35 25.83 -3.10
C SER A 199 -19.16 25.89 -4.40
N HIS A 200 -19.91 24.83 -4.71
CA HIS A 200 -21.20 24.93 -5.40
C HIS A 200 -22.26 24.05 -4.75
N LYS A 201 -23.38 24.65 -4.35
CA LYS A 201 -24.55 23.94 -3.81
C LYS A 201 -25.23 23.10 -4.90
N ALA A 202 -25.52 21.84 -4.60
CA ALA A 202 -26.40 21.00 -5.40
C ALA A 202 -27.88 21.36 -5.16
N THR A 203 -28.43 22.30 -5.94
CA THR A 203 -29.89 22.44 -6.13
C THR A 203 -30.35 21.50 -7.25
N SER A 204 -31.57 20.96 -7.17
CA SER A 204 -32.10 20.00 -8.15
C SER A 204 -32.07 20.54 -9.59
N VAL A 205 -31.28 19.92 -10.46
CA VAL A 205 -30.99 20.39 -11.81
C VAL A 205 -31.89 19.69 -12.84
N GLY A 206 -32.65 20.45 -13.62
CA GLY A 206 -33.45 19.91 -14.72
C GLY A 206 -32.59 19.41 -15.90
N PHE A 207 -33.11 18.43 -16.65
CA PHE A 207 -32.44 17.70 -17.73
C PHE A 207 -31.50 18.53 -18.63
N PHE A 208 -31.95 19.69 -19.14
CA PHE A 208 -31.15 20.56 -20.01
C PHE A 208 -29.91 21.16 -19.32
N ALA A 209 -29.97 21.42 -18.02
CA ALA A 209 -28.83 21.92 -17.26
C ALA A 209 -27.89 20.78 -16.84
N THR A 210 -28.39 19.54 -16.69
CA THR A 210 -27.55 18.34 -16.58
C THR A 210 -26.79 18.09 -17.88
N PHE A 211 -27.47 18.15 -19.03
CA PHE A 211 -26.86 18.02 -20.37
C PHE A 211 -25.81 19.12 -20.65
N ARG A 212 -26.07 20.36 -20.22
CA ARG A 212 -25.07 21.44 -20.33
C ARG A 212 -23.82 21.16 -19.47
N ARG A 213 -24.01 20.62 -18.25
CA ARG A 213 -22.89 20.23 -17.38
C ARG A 213 -22.07 19.09 -17.97
N SER A 214 -22.68 18.06 -18.55
CA SER A 214 -21.93 16.98 -19.20
C SER A 214 -21.14 17.46 -20.42
N MET A 215 -21.70 18.36 -21.24
CA MET A 215 -20.96 19.00 -22.36
C MET A 215 -19.77 19.84 -21.88
N GLN A 216 -19.92 20.60 -20.78
CA GLN A 216 -18.81 21.35 -20.19
C GLN A 216 -17.76 20.41 -19.57
N ALA A 217 -18.19 19.34 -18.89
CA ALA A 217 -17.31 18.32 -18.34
C ALA A 217 -16.44 17.68 -19.43
N GLU A 218 -17.04 17.32 -20.57
CA GLU A 218 -16.33 16.71 -21.69
C GLU A 218 -15.33 17.68 -22.36
N THR A 219 -15.68 18.97 -22.40
CA THR A 219 -14.78 20.04 -22.87
C THR A 219 -13.56 20.17 -21.93
N SER A 220 -13.78 20.19 -20.62
CA SER A 220 -12.69 20.26 -19.63
C SER A 220 -11.89 18.96 -19.54
N PHE A 221 -12.50 17.80 -19.75
CA PHE A 221 -11.81 16.52 -19.90
C PHE A 221 -10.88 16.51 -21.12
N THR A 222 -11.40 16.86 -22.30
CA THR A 222 -10.64 16.90 -23.56
C THR A 222 -9.43 17.84 -23.42
N ARG A 223 -9.64 19.03 -22.86
CA ARG A 223 -8.56 20.00 -22.60
C ARG A 223 -7.57 19.50 -21.54
N GLY A 224 -8.06 18.87 -20.47
CA GLY A 224 -7.23 18.28 -19.43
C GLY A 224 -6.34 17.15 -19.94
N LYS A 225 -6.86 16.30 -20.82
CA LYS A 225 -6.11 15.24 -21.50
C LYS A 225 -4.99 15.84 -22.38
N ALA A 226 -5.30 16.82 -23.22
CA ALA A 226 -4.30 17.49 -24.07
C ALA A 226 -3.18 18.14 -23.23
N LEU A 227 -3.52 18.79 -22.12
CA LEU A 227 -2.53 19.36 -21.18
C LEU A 227 -1.65 18.30 -20.52
N LEU A 228 -2.16 17.08 -20.29
CA LEU A 228 -1.40 15.96 -19.76
C LEU A 228 -0.41 15.41 -20.81
N GLU A 229 -0.84 15.30 -22.07
CA GLU A 229 0.01 14.96 -23.22
C GLU A 229 1.12 16.01 -23.44
N GLU A 230 0.81 17.30 -23.26
CA GLU A 230 1.77 18.42 -23.24
C GLU A 230 2.66 18.46 -21.98
N ARG A 231 2.52 17.51 -21.04
CA ARG A 231 3.21 17.44 -19.73
C ARG A 231 2.95 18.63 -18.79
N LYS A 232 1.91 19.42 -19.03
CA LYS A 232 1.45 20.53 -18.16
C LYS A 232 0.58 20.01 -17.02
N TYR A 233 1.14 19.11 -16.21
CA TYR A 233 0.40 18.32 -15.21
C TYR A 233 -0.40 19.17 -14.21
N LYS A 234 0.09 20.36 -13.85
CA LYS A 234 -0.63 21.30 -12.96
C LYS A 234 -1.92 21.82 -13.60
N GLU A 235 -1.85 22.24 -14.86
CA GLU A 235 -3.03 22.73 -15.60
C GLU A 235 -3.98 21.57 -15.93
N ALA A 236 -3.44 20.40 -16.27
CA ALA A 236 -4.22 19.17 -16.48
C ALA A 236 -5.03 18.80 -15.23
N ARG A 237 -4.39 18.79 -14.04
CA ARG A 237 -5.05 18.53 -12.75
C ARG A 237 -6.27 19.41 -12.55
N GLU A 238 -6.16 20.72 -12.74
CA GLU A 238 -7.29 21.64 -12.51
C GLU A 238 -8.44 21.42 -13.51
N ARG A 239 -8.14 21.14 -14.80
CA ARG A 239 -9.15 20.87 -15.83
C ARG A 239 -9.85 19.52 -15.65
N LEU A 240 -9.11 18.50 -15.26
CA LEU A 240 -9.66 17.17 -14.99
C LEU A 240 -10.48 17.17 -13.70
N ARG A 241 -10.07 17.96 -12.69
CA ARG A 241 -10.86 18.22 -11.47
C ARG A 241 -12.18 18.92 -11.80
N GLU A 242 -12.16 19.96 -12.65
CA GLU A 242 -13.40 20.60 -13.17
C GLU A 242 -14.32 19.57 -13.85
N ALA A 243 -13.77 18.73 -14.73
CA ALA A 243 -14.54 17.68 -15.41
C ALA A 243 -15.20 16.69 -14.44
N THR A 244 -14.45 16.20 -13.44
CA THR A 244 -15.00 15.29 -12.41
C THR A 244 -16.03 15.95 -11.49
N ALA A 245 -15.93 17.27 -11.25
CA ALA A 245 -16.91 18.00 -10.44
C ALA A 245 -18.21 18.28 -11.22
N LEU A 246 -18.11 18.53 -12.53
CA LEU A 246 -19.26 18.76 -13.40
C LEU A 246 -19.98 17.46 -13.76
N TYR A 247 -19.25 16.35 -13.89
CA TYR A 247 -19.79 15.02 -14.15
C TYR A 247 -19.07 13.96 -13.27
N PRO A 248 -19.59 13.68 -12.06
CA PRO A 248 -18.99 12.70 -11.13
C PRO A 248 -18.89 11.27 -11.66
N ASP A 249 -19.64 10.93 -12.72
CA ASP A 249 -19.54 9.63 -13.37
C ASP A 249 -18.45 9.54 -14.46
N HIS A 250 -17.65 10.61 -14.65
CA HIS A 250 -16.53 10.63 -15.62
C HIS A 250 -15.30 9.88 -15.11
N ASP A 251 -15.34 8.55 -15.21
CA ASP A 251 -14.27 7.67 -14.72
C ASP A 251 -12.93 7.89 -15.44
N GLN A 252 -12.96 8.24 -16.74
CA GLN A 252 -11.74 8.54 -17.49
C GLN A 252 -11.10 9.86 -17.04
N ALA A 253 -11.90 10.91 -16.79
CA ALA A 253 -11.39 12.15 -16.21
C ALA A 253 -10.80 11.92 -14.82
N ARG A 254 -11.42 11.07 -13.99
CA ARG A 254 -10.88 10.69 -12.67
C ARG A 254 -9.55 9.92 -12.79
N ALA A 255 -9.44 9.00 -13.75
CA ALA A 255 -8.19 8.28 -13.99
C ALA A 255 -7.05 9.23 -14.39
N LEU A 256 -7.29 10.15 -15.34
CA LEU A 256 -6.28 11.14 -15.75
C LEU A 256 -5.98 12.16 -14.65
N LEU A 257 -6.94 12.48 -13.77
CA LEU A 257 -6.71 13.32 -12.59
C LEU A 257 -5.70 12.67 -11.64
N ALA A 258 -5.86 11.37 -11.36
CA ALA A 258 -4.92 10.60 -10.55
C ALA A 258 -3.51 10.55 -11.17
N TRP A 259 -3.40 10.34 -12.48
CA TRP A 259 -2.13 10.44 -13.20
C TRP A 259 -1.52 11.84 -13.14
N SER A 260 -2.33 12.91 -13.23
CA SER A 260 -1.86 14.29 -13.09
C SER A 260 -1.29 14.56 -11.68
N GLN A 261 -1.91 14.03 -10.63
CA GLN A 261 -1.40 14.08 -9.26
C GLN A 261 -0.08 13.31 -9.11
N TYR A 262 0.00 12.10 -9.67
CA TYR A 262 1.22 11.29 -9.70
C TYR A 262 2.40 12.03 -10.34
N PHE A 263 2.21 12.63 -11.51
CA PHE A 263 3.29 13.36 -12.20
C PHE A 263 3.69 14.68 -11.51
N LEU A 264 2.84 15.24 -10.65
CA LEU A 264 3.17 16.37 -9.78
C LEU A 264 3.90 15.96 -8.49
N GLY A 265 4.01 14.67 -8.20
CA GLY A 265 4.57 14.15 -6.95
C GLY A 265 3.57 14.05 -5.79
N ASP A 266 2.29 14.37 -5.99
CA ASP A 266 1.23 14.14 -5.01
C ASP A 266 0.78 12.67 -5.03
N PHE A 267 1.68 11.78 -4.62
CA PHE A 267 1.44 10.34 -4.62
C PHE A 267 0.33 9.94 -3.64
N GLY A 268 0.18 10.67 -2.52
CA GLY A 268 -0.91 10.46 -1.56
C GLY A 268 -2.29 10.80 -2.14
N GLY A 269 -2.42 11.96 -2.78
CA GLY A 269 -3.63 12.34 -3.50
C GLY A 269 -3.93 11.37 -4.66
N ALA A 270 -2.91 10.98 -5.43
CA ALA A 270 -3.04 9.99 -6.50
C ALA A 270 -3.58 8.64 -6.01
N ILE A 271 -3.08 8.10 -4.88
CA ILE A 271 -3.58 6.86 -4.27
C ILE A 271 -5.09 6.95 -4.01
N ILE A 272 -5.55 8.04 -3.38
CA ILE A 272 -6.98 8.24 -3.05
C ILE A 272 -7.83 8.28 -4.32
N THR A 273 -7.37 9.00 -5.35
CA THR A 273 -8.10 9.16 -6.62
C THR A 273 -8.07 7.88 -7.48
N PHE A 274 -6.98 7.11 -7.49
CA PHE A 274 -6.93 5.78 -8.11
C PHE A 274 -7.86 4.79 -7.39
N LYS A 275 -7.88 4.78 -6.05
CA LYS A 275 -8.81 3.92 -5.29
C LYS A 275 -10.27 4.29 -5.50
N SER A 276 -10.62 5.57 -5.60
CA SER A 276 -12.00 5.98 -5.90
C SER A 276 -12.42 5.67 -7.34
N ALA A 277 -11.49 5.70 -8.30
CA ALA A 277 -11.70 5.17 -9.65
C ALA A 277 -11.89 3.64 -9.65
N LEU A 278 -11.05 2.89 -8.92
CA LEU A 278 -11.14 1.42 -8.81
C LEU A 278 -12.43 0.92 -8.16
N ARG A 279 -13.02 1.67 -7.21
CA ARG A 279 -14.36 1.34 -6.66
C ARG A 279 -15.45 1.32 -7.72
N ARG A 280 -15.28 2.04 -8.83
CA ARG A 280 -16.25 2.16 -9.93
C ARG A 280 -15.86 1.31 -11.13
N GLN A 281 -14.57 1.20 -11.43
CA GLN A 281 -14.02 0.36 -12.49
C GLN A 281 -13.00 -0.65 -11.92
N PRO A 282 -13.46 -1.68 -11.17
CA PRO A 282 -12.59 -2.67 -10.54
C PRO A 282 -11.90 -3.61 -11.54
N THR A 283 -12.21 -3.50 -12.84
CA THR A 283 -11.59 -4.29 -13.91
C THR A 283 -10.49 -3.54 -14.66
N TRP A 284 -10.32 -2.23 -14.48
CA TRP A 284 -9.38 -1.42 -15.26
C TRP A 284 -7.94 -1.53 -14.73
N GLU A 285 -7.10 -2.27 -15.45
CA GLU A 285 -5.71 -2.59 -15.12
C GLU A 285 -4.82 -1.35 -14.96
N GLY A 286 -5.01 -0.30 -15.76
CA GLY A 286 -4.24 0.94 -15.67
C GLY A 286 -4.46 1.74 -14.39
N LEU A 287 -5.55 1.51 -13.67
CA LEU A 287 -5.77 2.11 -12.34
C LEU A 287 -4.99 1.37 -11.25
N TYR A 288 -4.83 0.05 -11.38
CA TYR A 288 -4.02 -0.76 -10.49
C TYR A 288 -2.52 -0.47 -10.67
N ASP A 289 -2.07 -0.28 -11.91
CA ASP A 289 -0.72 0.18 -12.24
C ASP A 289 -0.41 1.56 -11.63
N GLY A 290 -1.27 2.56 -11.88
CA GLY A 290 -1.11 3.90 -11.30
C GLY A 290 -1.13 3.92 -9.77
N LEU A 291 -1.97 3.08 -9.13
CA LEU A 291 -1.97 2.87 -7.68
C LEU A 291 -0.66 2.24 -7.19
N GLY A 292 -0.15 1.24 -7.90
CA GLY A 292 1.12 0.56 -7.59
C GLY A 292 2.31 1.50 -7.68
N TRP A 293 2.42 2.28 -8.76
CA TRP A 293 3.47 3.28 -8.91
C TRP A 293 3.38 4.37 -7.84
N SER A 294 2.18 4.85 -7.50
CA SER A 294 2.01 5.85 -6.43
C SER A 294 2.49 5.32 -5.08
N ARG A 295 2.18 4.06 -4.74
CA ARG A 295 2.68 3.38 -3.53
C ARG A 295 4.21 3.17 -3.58
N PHE A 296 4.76 2.75 -4.72
CA PHE A 296 6.20 2.56 -4.92
C PHE A 296 6.99 3.86 -4.71
N ARG A 297 6.49 5.00 -5.22
CA ARG A 297 7.14 6.31 -5.08
C ARG A 297 7.13 6.87 -3.65
N LEU A 298 6.29 6.33 -2.77
CA LEU A 298 6.32 6.57 -1.32
C LEU A 298 7.20 5.57 -0.55
N GLY A 299 7.92 4.67 -1.24
CA GLY A 299 8.72 3.60 -0.63
C GLY A 299 7.90 2.43 -0.06
N ARG A 300 6.58 2.43 -0.28
CA ARG A 300 5.64 1.40 0.23
C ARG A 300 5.65 0.18 -0.69
N ASN A 301 6.80 -0.47 -0.80
CA ASN A 301 7.08 -1.48 -1.84
C ASN A 301 6.18 -2.72 -1.76
N HIS A 302 5.85 -3.20 -0.56
CA HIS A 302 4.91 -4.33 -0.39
C HIS A 302 3.47 -3.93 -0.78
N LEU A 303 3.03 -2.70 -0.49
CA LEU A 303 1.76 -2.18 -0.98
C LEU A 303 1.74 -2.04 -2.50
N ALA A 304 2.88 -1.67 -3.10
CA ALA A 304 3.03 -1.59 -4.55
C ALA A 304 2.87 -2.97 -5.19
N ILE A 305 3.52 -4.01 -4.65
CA ILE A 305 3.34 -5.41 -5.06
C ILE A 305 1.86 -5.83 -5.00
N ALA A 306 1.16 -5.51 -3.91
CA ALA A 306 -0.26 -5.81 -3.75
C ALA A 306 -1.16 -5.09 -4.78
N ALA A 307 -0.77 -3.89 -5.23
CA ALA A 307 -1.50 -3.13 -6.25
C ALA A 307 -1.17 -3.56 -7.69
N PHE A 308 0.08 -3.93 -8.00
CA PHE A 308 0.46 -4.38 -9.35
C PHE A 308 -0.08 -5.78 -9.69
N ARG A 309 -0.19 -6.69 -8.70
CA ARG A 309 -0.69 -8.07 -8.92
C ARG A 309 -2.06 -8.11 -9.63
N PRO A 310 -3.12 -7.42 -9.17
CA PRO A 310 -4.40 -7.35 -9.89
C PRO A 310 -4.32 -6.89 -11.35
N ALA A 311 -3.38 -6.00 -11.70
CA ALA A 311 -3.18 -5.58 -13.09
C ALA A 311 -2.66 -6.75 -13.94
N LEU A 312 -1.73 -7.53 -13.40
CA LEU A 312 -1.10 -8.68 -14.05
C LEU A 312 -1.99 -9.93 -14.07
N ASP A 313 -2.88 -10.11 -13.09
CA ASP A 313 -3.90 -11.15 -13.10
C ASP A 313 -4.88 -10.98 -14.27
N ARG A 314 -5.08 -9.72 -14.73
CA ARG A 314 -5.94 -9.35 -15.88
C ARG A 314 -5.17 -9.36 -17.19
N ASN A 315 -3.97 -8.76 -17.20
CA ASN A 315 -3.08 -8.71 -18.35
C ASN A 315 -1.67 -9.15 -17.94
N PRO A 316 -1.33 -10.46 -18.08
CA PRO A 316 -0.02 -10.99 -17.71
C PRO A 316 1.17 -10.45 -18.52
N GLN A 317 0.92 -9.69 -19.59
CA GLN A 317 1.91 -9.03 -20.44
C GLN A 317 1.95 -7.51 -20.23
N TYR A 318 1.26 -6.96 -19.22
CA TYR A 318 1.25 -5.52 -18.98
C TYR A 318 2.63 -5.03 -18.48
N VAL A 319 3.39 -4.46 -19.41
CA VAL A 319 4.82 -4.11 -19.26
C VAL A 319 5.06 -3.18 -18.07
N ASP A 320 4.23 -2.15 -17.90
CA ASP A 320 4.38 -1.17 -16.81
C ASP A 320 4.19 -1.81 -15.43
N ALA A 321 3.16 -2.67 -15.30
CA ALA A 321 2.90 -3.40 -14.06
C ALA A 321 3.96 -4.51 -13.79
N LEU A 322 4.53 -5.14 -14.83
CA LEU A 322 5.65 -6.06 -14.70
C LEU A 322 6.92 -5.34 -14.19
N ASN A 323 7.22 -4.17 -14.77
CA ASN A 323 8.32 -3.30 -14.34
C ASN A 323 8.12 -2.82 -12.90
N GLY A 324 6.92 -2.36 -12.57
CA GLY A 324 6.53 -1.93 -11.23
C GLY A 324 6.65 -3.05 -10.18
N LEU A 325 6.11 -4.24 -10.48
CA LEU A 325 6.21 -5.41 -9.62
C LEU A 325 7.67 -5.83 -9.40
N GLY A 326 8.43 -5.97 -10.48
CA GLY A 326 9.85 -6.34 -10.43
C GLY A 326 10.69 -5.29 -9.69
N SER A 327 10.41 -4.01 -9.90
CA SER A 327 11.04 -2.91 -9.16
C SER A 327 10.72 -2.97 -7.68
N ALA A 328 9.47 -3.20 -7.30
CA ALA A 328 9.09 -3.28 -5.89
C ALA A 328 9.74 -4.48 -5.16
N PHE A 329 9.88 -5.64 -5.81
CA PHE A 329 10.67 -6.75 -5.26
C PHE A 329 12.18 -6.45 -5.20
N PHE A 330 12.72 -5.73 -6.20
CA PHE A 330 14.12 -5.32 -6.22
C PHE A 330 14.49 -4.41 -5.04
N GLU A 331 13.68 -3.38 -4.76
CA GLU A 331 13.92 -2.49 -3.60
C GLU A 331 13.73 -3.20 -2.25
N LEU A 332 13.04 -4.36 -2.22
CA LEU A 332 12.95 -5.24 -1.03
C LEU A 332 14.09 -6.26 -0.94
N GLY A 333 15.05 -6.26 -1.88
CA GLY A 333 16.15 -7.22 -1.95
C GLY A 333 15.74 -8.63 -2.37
N GLN A 334 14.51 -8.83 -2.85
CA GLN A 334 13.97 -10.14 -3.28
C GLN A 334 14.31 -10.38 -4.76
N TYR A 335 15.62 -10.43 -5.05
CA TYR A 335 16.14 -10.44 -6.43
C TYR A 335 15.73 -11.69 -7.23
N ASP A 336 15.50 -12.81 -6.55
CA ASP A 336 15.04 -14.08 -7.10
C ASP A 336 13.60 -13.98 -7.66
N VAL A 337 12.72 -13.27 -6.94
CA VAL A 337 11.33 -13.02 -7.36
C VAL A 337 11.24 -11.80 -8.30
N ALA A 338 12.12 -10.81 -8.14
CA ALA A 338 12.19 -9.63 -8.99
C ALA A 338 12.60 -9.97 -10.43
N LEU A 339 13.65 -10.79 -10.60
CA LEU A 339 14.30 -11.01 -11.89
C LEU A 339 13.34 -11.48 -13.00
N PRO A 340 12.46 -12.49 -12.81
CA PRO A 340 11.55 -12.93 -13.87
C PRO A 340 10.53 -11.86 -14.30
N ALA A 341 10.12 -10.96 -13.40
CA ALA A 341 9.22 -9.86 -13.73
C ALA A 341 9.96 -8.75 -14.51
N LEU A 342 11.18 -8.39 -14.07
CA LEU A 342 12.04 -7.43 -14.74
C LEU A 342 12.47 -7.91 -16.14
N GLU A 343 12.79 -9.19 -16.31
CA GLU A 343 13.14 -9.78 -17.62
C GLU A 343 11.96 -9.77 -18.59
N LYS A 344 10.75 -10.13 -18.14
CA LYS A 344 9.52 -10.05 -18.96
C LYS A 344 9.17 -8.61 -19.34
N ALA A 345 9.29 -7.67 -18.40
CA ALA A 345 9.13 -6.25 -18.69
C ALA A 345 10.13 -5.80 -19.77
N LEU A 346 11.41 -6.16 -19.63
CA LEU A 346 12.46 -5.77 -20.57
C LEU A 346 12.26 -6.36 -21.97
N GLN A 347 11.70 -7.57 -22.08
CA GLN A 347 11.29 -8.19 -23.35
C GLN A 347 10.11 -7.42 -23.99
N GLY A 348 9.13 -7.01 -23.19
CA GLY A 348 7.98 -6.21 -23.66
C GLY A 348 8.30 -4.75 -24.00
N SER A 349 9.30 -4.16 -23.33
CA SER A 349 9.79 -2.79 -23.61
C SER A 349 10.73 -2.70 -24.82
N GLN A 350 11.03 -3.82 -25.50
CA GLN A 350 12.06 -3.85 -26.53
C GLN A 350 11.60 -3.11 -27.81
N PRO A 351 12.29 -2.03 -28.24
CA PRO A 351 11.81 -1.20 -29.34
C PRO A 351 11.96 -1.91 -30.69
N LEU A 352 11.03 -1.62 -31.61
CA LEU A 352 11.11 -2.03 -33.03
C LEU A 352 12.22 -1.32 -33.82
N ILE A 353 12.87 -0.30 -33.24
CA ILE A 353 13.89 0.55 -33.86
C ILE A 353 15.17 0.49 -33.00
N ALA A 354 16.34 0.51 -33.65
CA ALA A 354 17.63 0.07 -33.11
C ALA A 354 18.24 0.88 -31.93
N SER A 355 17.54 1.88 -31.38
CA SER A 355 17.99 2.64 -30.21
C SER A 355 17.16 2.30 -28.97
N GLU A 356 17.76 1.68 -27.95
CA GLU A 356 17.05 1.44 -26.68
C GLU A 356 16.71 2.76 -25.98
N PRO A 357 15.45 2.98 -25.55
CA PRO A 357 15.10 4.10 -24.68
C PRO A 357 15.88 4.06 -23.36
N SER A 358 16.14 5.24 -22.78
CA SER A 358 16.80 5.36 -21.46
C SER A 358 16.10 4.55 -20.36
N GLU A 359 14.78 4.44 -20.43
CA GLU A 359 13.96 3.63 -19.52
C GLU A 359 14.28 2.12 -19.63
N ALA A 360 14.53 1.61 -20.85
CA ALA A 360 14.97 0.24 -21.06
C ALA A 360 16.39 0.01 -20.52
N ALA A 361 17.29 1.00 -20.61
CA ALA A 361 18.61 0.93 -20.00
C ALA A 361 18.55 0.87 -18.46
N ALA A 362 17.66 1.65 -17.83
CA ALA A 362 17.43 1.62 -16.39
C ALA A 362 16.84 0.27 -15.93
N LEU A 363 15.87 -0.27 -16.66
CA LEU A 363 15.30 -1.60 -16.40
C LEU A 363 16.35 -2.72 -16.56
N ARG A 364 17.17 -2.64 -17.63
CA ARG A 364 18.30 -3.54 -17.88
C ARG A 364 19.36 -3.46 -16.78
N ALA A 365 19.55 -2.29 -16.16
CA ALA A 365 20.42 -2.13 -14.99
C ALA A 365 19.86 -2.87 -13.76
N LYS A 366 18.54 -2.81 -13.48
CA LYS A 366 17.91 -3.58 -12.39
C LYS A 366 18.01 -5.09 -12.61
N VAL A 367 17.86 -5.56 -13.86
CA VAL A 367 18.13 -6.97 -14.23
C VAL A 367 19.59 -7.34 -13.93
N ALA A 368 20.55 -6.52 -14.34
CA ALA A 368 21.97 -6.77 -14.09
C ALA A 368 22.34 -6.80 -12.58
N TRP A 369 21.80 -5.88 -11.78
CA TRP A 369 21.96 -5.88 -10.33
C TRP A 369 21.30 -7.11 -9.68
N SER A 370 20.11 -7.51 -10.14
CA SER A 370 19.44 -8.73 -9.64
C SER A 370 20.31 -9.97 -9.91
N LEU A 371 20.85 -10.10 -11.13
CA LEU A 371 21.80 -11.15 -11.48
C LEU A 371 23.07 -11.11 -10.62
N TYR A 372 23.60 -9.92 -10.32
CA TYR A 372 24.76 -9.75 -9.45
C TYR A 372 24.48 -10.26 -8.02
N HIS A 373 23.38 -9.87 -7.41
CA HIS A 373 23.03 -10.31 -6.05
C HIS A 373 22.68 -11.80 -5.97
N LEU A 374 22.24 -12.40 -7.07
CA LEU A 374 22.05 -13.86 -7.22
C LEU A 374 23.34 -14.63 -7.55
N GLY A 375 24.51 -13.97 -7.55
CA GLY A 375 25.80 -14.61 -7.83
C GLY A 375 26.08 -14.91 -9.31
N ARG A 376 25.18 -14.52 -10.23
CA ARG A 376 25.28 -14.75 -11.68
C ARG A 376 26.18 -13.69 -12.35
N TYR A 377 27.38 -13.50 -11.81
CA TYR A 377 28.26 -12.35 -12.11
C TYR A 377 28.65 -12.19 -13.59
N ARG A 378 28.80 -13.30 -14.33
CA ARG A 378 29.08 -13.24 -15.79
C ARG A 378 27.90 -12.69 -16.59
N GLU A 379 26.68 -13.09 -16.22
CA GLU A 379 25.45 -12.66 -16.87
C GLU A 379 25.11 -11.22 -16.48
N ALA A 380 25.31 -10.86 -15.20
CA ALA A 380 25.26 -9.49 -14.71
C ALA A 380 26.20 -8.57 -15.51
N LEU A 381 27.48 -8.93 -15.66
CA LEU A 381 28.45 -8.18 -16.44
C LEU A 381 28.02 -8.00 -17.91
N ALA A 382 27.60 -9.09 -18.57
CA ALA A 382 27.10 -9.03 -19.95
C ALA A 382 25.86 -8.11 -20.09
N THR A 383 25.02 -8.05 -19.05
CA THR A 383 23.82 -7.21 -19.02
C THR A 383 24.15 -5.74 -18.75
N PHE A 384 25.10 -5.45 -17.85
CA PHE A 384 25.64 -4.10 -17.65
C PHE A 384 26.33 -3.56 -18.90
N ILE A 385 27.12 -4.38 -19.60
CA ILE A 385 27.75 -3.98 -20.88
C ILE A 385 26.67 -3.57 -21.89
N ARG A 386 25.60 -4.38 -22.05
CA ARG A 386 24.48 -4.03 -22.93
C ARG A 386 23.78 -2.74 -22.51
N ALA A 387 23.55 -2.51 -21.21
CA ALA A 387 23.00 -1.25 -20.72
C ALA A 387 23.92 -0.06 -21.00
N SER A 388 25.25 -0.23 -20.85
CA SER A 388 26.23 0.82 -21.11
C SER A 388 26.39 1.17 -22.58
N LEU A 389 25.93 0.32 -23.52
CA LEU A 389 25.85 0.69 -24.93
C LEU A 389 24.68 1.66 -25.21
N ALA A 390 23.59 1.57 -24.45
CA ALA A 390 22.45 2.48 -24.54
C ALA A 390 22.65 3.77 -23.74
N ALA A 391 23.36 3.70 -22.60
CA ALA A 391 23.67 4.84 -21.73
C ALA A 391 25.18 4.90 -21.40
N PRO A 392 26.05 5.29 -22.37
CA PRO A 392 27.51 5.26 -22.22
C PRO A 392 28.07 6.21 -21.16
N ASP A 393 27.34 7.26 -20.82
CA ASP A 393 27.74 8.28 -19.85
C ASP A 393 27.24 8.00 -18.41
N SER A 394 26.65 6.82 -18.16
CA SER A 394 26.21 6.42 -16.81
C SER A 394 27.36 5.87 -15.97
N ASP A 395 27.73 6.61 -14.92
CA ASP A 395 28.68 6.17 -13.90
C ASP A 395 28.21 4.93 -13.13
N GLN A 396 26.90 4.83 -12.83
CA GLN A 396 26.29 3.70 -12.14
C GLN A 396 26.47 2.37 -12.88
N LEU A 397 26.40 2.37 -14.21
CA LEU A 397 26.63 1.18 -15.02
C LEU A 397 28.10 0.74 -14.98
N GLN A 398 29.03 1.70 -15.01
CA GLN A 398 30.47 1.45 -14.86
C GLN A 398 30.80 0.91 -13.46
N VAL A 399 30.13 1.41 -12.41
CA VAL A 399 30.20 0.84 -11.05
C VAL A 399 29.72 -0.61 -11.02
N GLY A 400 28.56 -0.91 -11.63
CA GLY A 400 28.03 -2.27 -11.73
C GLY A 400 28.98 -3.24 -12.43
N MET A 401 29.59 -2.81 -13.55
CA MET A 401 30.64 -3.57 -14.24
C MET A 401 31.86 -3.81 -13.33
N GLY A 402 32.35 -2.76 -12.65
CA GLY A 402 33.49 -2.86 -11.73
C GLY A 402 33.26 -3.86 -10.59
N TRP A 403 32.06 -3.90 -10.01
CA TRP A 403 31.69 -4.88 -8.99
C TRP A 403 31.63 -6.31 -9.56
N CYS A 404 31.07 -6.50 -10.76
CA CYS A 404 31.11 -7.80 -11.42
C CYS A 404 32.54 -8.27 -11.68
N TYR A 405 33.43 -7.38 -12.14
CA TYR A 405 34.84 -7.69 -12.38
C TYR A 405 35.57 -8.10 -11.09
N ILE A 406 35.30 -7.46 -9.94
CA ILE A 406 35.83 -7.90 -8.63
C ILE A 406 35.42 -9.35 -8.34
N GLN A 407 34.13 -9.68 -8.46
CA GLN A 407 33.63 -11.04 -8.15
C GLN A 407 34.13 -12.11 -9.13
N LEU A 408 34.51 -11.70 -10.35
CA LEU A 408 35.15 -12.56 -11.35
C LEU A 408 36.67 -12.66 -11.21
N GLY A 409 37.28 -12.00 -10.22
CA GLY A 409 38.73 -11.96 -10.00
C GLY A 409 39.50 -11.03 -10.96
N GLN A 410 38.80 -10.30 -11.83
CA GLN A 410 39.34 -9.45 -12.89
C GLN A 410 39.68 -8.05 -12.33
N LYS A 411 40.69 -8.00 -11.44
CA LYS A 411 41.04 -6.78 -10.67
C LYS A 411 41.52 -5.61 -11.55
N ALA A 412 42.09 -5.87 -12.73
CA ALA A 412 42.58 -4.80 -13.61
C ALA A 412 41.42 -4.09 -14.31
N GLU A 413 40.50 -4.88 -14.85
CA GLU A 413 39.25 -4.47 -15.49
C GLU A 413 38.34 -3.76 -14.48
N ALA A 414 38.26 -4.26 -13.24
CA ALA A 414 37.58 -3.58 -12.14
C ALA A 414 38.12 -2.18 -11.89
N ARG A 415 39.45 -2.01 -11.79
CA ARG A 415 40.08 -0.68 -11.62
C ARG A 415 39.73 0.25 -12.77
N ALA A 416 39.81 -0.23 -14.01
CA ALA A 416 39.47 0.57 -15.19
C ALA A 416 38.00 1.02 -15.18
N ALA A 417 37.06 0.13 -14.85
CA ALA A 417 35.64 0.44 -14.74
C ALA A 417 35.36 1.46 -13.63
N PHE A 418 35.93 1.30 -12.43
CA PHE A 418 35.76 2.30 -11.35
C PHE A 418 36.45 3.64 -11.65
N GLN A 419 37.59 3.65 -12.35
CA GLN A 419 38.20 4.88 -12.84
C GLN A 419 37.32 5.58 -13.87
N ARG A 420 36.69 4.83 -14.78
CA ARG A 420 35.73 5.39 -15.76
C ARG A 420 34.48 5.93 -15.07
N ALA A 421 33.95 5.24 -14.05
CA ALA A 421 32.88 5.74 -13.22
C ALA A 421 33.23 7.08 -12.56
N LEU A 422 34.45 7.23 -12.01
CA LEU A 422 34.91 8.49 -11.40
C LEU A 422 35.20 9.61 -12.42
N GLN A 423 35.47 9.29 -13.69
CA GLN A 423 35.52 10.31 -14.75
C GLN A 423 34.14 10.87 -15.10
N LEU A 424 33.11 10.01 -15.06
CA LEU A 424 31.72 10.37 -15.35
C LEU A 424 31.04 11.04 -14.13
N GLY A 425 31.29 10.52 -12.93
CA GLY A 425 30.79 11.00 -11.65
C GLY A 425 31.90 11.09 -10.60
N PRO A 426 32.65 12.21 -10.51
CA PRO A 426 33.79 12.35 -9.60
C PRO A 426 33.49 12.17 -8.10
N GLY A 427 32.22 12.35 -7.70
CA GLY A 427 31.75 12.15 -6.33
C GLY A 427 31.20 10.75 -6.02
N ASN A 428 31.31 9.78 -6.93
CA ASN A 428 30.70 8.47 -6.75
C ASN A 428 31.44 7.63 -5.68
N GLU A 429 30.89 7.60 -4.46
CA GLU A 429 31.48 6.88 -3.32
C GLU A 429 31.63 5.37 -3.55
N ALA A 430 30.68 4.75 -4.25
CA ALA A 430 30.74 3.32 -4.58
C ALA A 430 31.89 3.01 -5.55
N ALA A 431 32.22 3.93 -6.47
CA ALA A 431 33.38 3.82 -7.33
C ALA A 431 34.71 4.01 -6.56
N LEU A 432 34.76 4.96 -5.62
CA LEU A 432 35.92 5.13 -4.72
C LEU A 432 36.19 3.87 -3.90
N GLU A 433 35.14 3.28 -3.31
CA GLU A 433 35.24 2.06 -2.51
C GLU A 433 35.61 0.83 -3.37
N GLY A 434 35.00 0.68 -4.54
CA GLY A 434 35.39 -0.33 -5.52
C GLY A 434 36.86 -0.25 -5.92
N LEU A 435 37.39 0.97 -6.12
CA LEU A 435 38.80 1.21 -6.43
C LEU A 435 39.73 0.84 -5.26
N ARG A 436 39.31 0.99 -3.99
CA ARG A 436 40.08 0.49 -2.82
C ARG A 436 40.14 -1.03 -2.82
N ARG A 437 38.98 -1.70 -2.99
CA ARG A 437 38.90 -3.17 -2.97
C ARG A 437 39.60 -3.84 -4.16
N ALA A 438 39.68 -3.17 -5.30
CA ALA A 438 40.46 -3.65 -6.43
C ALA A 438 41.98 -3.41 -6.26
N LYS A 439 42.42 -2.63 -5.25
CA LYS A 439 43.84 -2.40 -4.94
C LYS A 439 44.44 -3.45 -4.00
N SER A 440 43.67 -3.90 -2.99
CA SER A 440 43.90 -5.16 -2.28
C SER A 440 43.75 -6.36 -3.20
#